data_AF-A0A3P6B9I9-F1
#
_entry.id   AF-A0A3P6B9I9-F1
#
_cell.length_a   1.000
_cell.length_b   1.000
_cell.length_c   1.000
_cell.angle_alpha   90.00
_cell.angle_beta   90.00
_cell.angle_gamma   90.00
#
_symmetry.space_group_name_H-M   'P 1'
#
loop_
_entity.id
_entity.type
_entity.pdbx_description
1 polymer ?
#
loop_
_entity_poly.entity_id
_entity_poly.type
_entity_poly.pdbx_seq_one_letter_code
_entity_poly.pdbx_strand_id
1 'polypeptide(L)'
;MNTKQSKLMFFLLALIFTALSEAAAKVEYCSTAAIDKVPGCYDSLKLAAENDYRWLRKDCCKVVYSFPHHCLLPVMNHRHKDINSFKKICVNVHGPI
;
A
#
# COMPACT_ATOMS: atom_id res chain seq x y z
N MET A 1 -25.37 -9.42 -39.39
CA MET A 1 -24.06 -8.74 -39.28
C MET A 1 -23.06 -9.48 -40.15
N ASN A 2 -22.35 -8.79 -41.06
CA ASN A 2 -21.41 -9.48 -41.97
C ASN A 2 -20.20 -10.05 -41.21
N THR A 3 -19.69 -11.21 -41.63
CA THR A 3 -18.58 -11.93 -41.00
C THR A 3 -17.31 -11.07 -40.84
N LYS A 4 -17.06 -10.15 -41.78
CA LYS A 4 -15.97 -9.16 -41.66
C LYS A 4 -16.18 -8.17 -40.50
N GLN A 5 -17.39 -7.65 -40.31
CA GLN A 5 -17.68 -6.75 -39.19
C GLN A 5 -17.63 -7.47 -37.84
N SER A 6 -18.09 -8.72 -37.79
CA SER A 6 -18.02 -9.54 -36.58
C SER A 6 -16.57 -9.74 -36.11
N LYS A 7 -15.65 -10.11 -37.01
CA LYS A 7 -14.22 -10.25 -36.67
C LYS A 7 -13.59 -8.97 -36.15
N LEU A 8 -13.95 -7.82 -36.73
CA LEU A 8 -13.40 -6.52 -36.35
C LEU A 8 -13.90 -6.09 -34.96
N MET A 9 -15.17 -6.34 -34.67
CA MET A 9 -15.77 -6.14 -33.34
C MET A 9 -15.10 -7.02 -32.28
N PHE A 10 -14.88 -8.31 -32.56
CA PHE A 10 -14.19 -9.22 -31.65
C PHE A 10 -12.73 -8.81 -31.38
N PHE A 11 -12.02 -8.35 -32.42
CA PHE A 11 -10.64 -7.86 -32.27
C PHE A 11 -10.57 -6.59 -31.42
N LEU A 12 -11.48 -5.64 -31.62
CA LEU A 12 -11.58 -4.43 -30.79
C LEU A 12 -11.91 -4.75 -29.33
N LEU A 13 -12.83 -5.68 -29.08
CA LEU A 13 -13.14 -6.15 -27.73
C LEU A 13 -11.92 -6.76 -27.06
N ALA A 14 -11.19 -7.65 -27.75
CA ALA A 14 -9.97 -8.26 -27.23
C ALA A 14 -8.88 -7.23 -26.89
N LEU A 15 -8.72 -6.19 -27.72
CA LEU A 15 -7.80 -5.09 -27.44
C LEU A 15 -8.21 -4.26 -26.22
N ILE A 16 -9.50 -4.01 -26.03
CA ILE A 16 -10.00 -3.29 -24.85
C ILE A 16 -9.76 -4.11 -23.58
N PHE A 17 -10.03 -5.42 -23.60
CA PHE A 17 -9.80 -6.29 -22.44
C PHE A 17 -8.32 -6.45 -22.08
N THR A 18 -7.44 -6.52 -23.08
CA THR A 18 -5.99 -6.58 -22.85
C THR A 18 -5.46 -5.25 -22.28
N ALA A 19 -5.88 -4.11 -22.83
CA ALA A 19 -5.53 -2.79 -22.29
C ALA A 19 -6.02 -2.57 -20.85
N LEU A 20 -7.22 -3.05 -20.51
CA LEU A 20 -7.73 -3.00 -19.13
C LEU A 20 -6.95 -3.89 -18.16
N SER A 21 -6.47 -5.05 -18.65
CA SER A 21 -5.69 -5.99 -17.83
C SER A 21 -4.29 -5.45 -17.52
N GLU A 22 -3.66 -4.75 -18.46
CA GLU A 22 -2.37 -4.09 -18.25
C GLU A 22 -2.47 -2.84 -17.37
N ALA A 23 -3.64 -2.19 -17.34
CA ALA A 23 -3.92 -1.03 -16.48
C ALA A 23 -4.19 -1.40 -15.01
N ALA A 24 -4.35 -2.68 -14.67
CA ALA A 24 -4.44 -3.13 -13.28
C ALA A 24 -3.07 -2.95 -12.60
N ALA A 25 -2.83 -1.75 -12.06
CA ALA A 25 -1.60 -1.42 -11.35
C ALA A 25 -1.28 -2.48 -10.30
N LYS A 26 -0.08 -3.06 -10.38
CA LYS A 26 0.39 -4.06 -9.41
C LYS A 26 0.40 -3.41 -8.03
N VAL A 27 -0.36 -3.99 -7.10
CA VAL A 27 -0.34 -3.56 -5.70
C VAL A 27 1.06 -3.82 -5.14
N GLU A 28 1.75 -2.76 -4.74
CA GLU A 28 3.08 -2.85 -4.13
C GLU A 28 2.95 -2.95 -2.61
N TYR A 29 3.44 -4.04 -2.04
CA TYR A 29 3.47 -4.25 -0.60
C TYR A 29 4.83 -3.87 -0.02
N CYS A 30 4.82 -3.25 1.16
CA CYS A 30 6.05 -2.90 1.84
C CYS A 30 6.82 -4.14 2.27
N SER A 31 8.14 -4.16 2.04
CA SER A 31 9.01 -5.11 2.73
C SER A 31 9.05 -4.76 4.22
N THR A 32 8.70 -5.72 5.09
CA THR A 32 8.65 -5.49 6.53
C THR A 32 10.00 -5.69 7.22
N ALA A 33 11.03 -6.16 6.51
CA ALA A 33 12.31 -6.54 7.10
C ALA A 33 12.99 -5.41 7.91
N ALA A 34 12.82 -4.14 7.53
CA ALA A 34 13.34 -3.02 8.31
C ALA A 34 12.46 -2.70 9.53
N ILE A 35 11.14 -2.82 9.39
CA ILE A 35 10.16 -2.62 10.47
C ILE A 35 10.36 -3.68 11.56
N ASP A 36 10.53 -4.94 11.16
CA ASP A 36 10.64 -6.09 12.05
C ASP A 36 11.95 -6.07 12.88
N LYS A 37 12.97 -5.31 12.44
CA LYS A 37 14.21 -5.07 13.22
C LYS A 37 13.99 -4.19 14.45
N VAL A 38 12.90 -3.42 14.51
CA VAL A 38 12.55 -2.59 15.66
C VAL A 38 11.51 -3.34 16.50
N PRO A 39 11.87 -3.82 17.71
CA PRO A 39 10.97 -4.64 18.52
C PRO A 39 9.63 -3.95 18.78
N GLY A 40 8.54 -4.62 18.41
CA GLY A 40 7.17 -4.14 18.56
C GLY A 40 6.72 -3.10 17.52
N CYS A 41 7.57 -2.69 16.57
CA CYS A 41 7.22 -1.64 15.61
C CYS A 41 6.03 -2.05 14.73
N TYR A 42 6.04 -3.24 14.13
CA TYR A 42 4.94 -3.64 13.26
C TYR A 42 3.59 -3.70 13.99
N ASP A 43 3.56 -4.27 15.20
CA ASP A 43 2.31 -4.32 15.97
C ASP A 43 1.86 -2.92 16.42
N SER A 44 2.78 -2.01 16.74
CA SER A 44 2.44 -0.61 16.99
C SER A 44 1.87 0.09 15.75
N LEU A 45 2.32 -0.24 14.54
CA LEU A 45 1.76 0.27 13.29
C LEU A 45 0.35 -0.30 13.03
N LYS A 46 0.12 -1.59 13.33
CA LYS A 46 -1.24 -2.17 13.24
C LYS A 46 -2.21 -1.46 14.19
N LEU A 47 -1.80 -1.20 15.43
CA LEU A 47 -2.61 -0.45 16.40
C LEU A 47 -2.83 1.01 15.96
N ALA A 48 -1.79 1.67 15.44
CA ALA A 48 -1.90 3.04 14.93
C ALA A 48 -2.86 3.14 13.73
N ALA A 49 -3.01 2.07 12.94
CA ALA A 49 -4.02 2.03 11.88
C ALA A 49 -5.46 2.07 12.43
N GLU A 50 -5.67 1.64 13.67
CA GLU A 50 -6.93 1.71 14.43
C GLU A 50 -7.01 2.96 15.33
N ASN A 51 -6.12 3.93 15.12
CA ASN A 51 -6.00 5.16 15.91
C ASN A 51 -5.52 4.96 17.36
N ASP A 52 -4.91 3.82 17.69
CA ASP A 52 -4.25 3.60 18.98
C ASP A 52 -2.73 3.85 18.85
N TYR A 53 -2.29 5.02 19.32
CA TYR A 53 -0.92 5.49 19.17
C TYR A 53 -0.04 5.26 20.40
N ARG A 54 -0.57 4.65 21.48
CA ARG A 54 0.10 4.56 22.79
C ARG A 54 1.48 3.89 22.72
N TRP A 55 1.66 2.99 21.77
CA TRP A 55 2.87 2.20 21.58
C TRP A 55 3.69 2.61 20.36
N LEU A 56 3.27 3.64 19.62
CA LEU A 56 3.98 4.10 18.45
C LEU A 56 5.21 4.90 18.89
N ARG A 57 6.39 4.29 18.82
CA ARG A 57 7.65 4.91 19.25
C ARG A 57 8.34 5.69 18.13
N LYS A 58 9.17 6.66 18.51
CA LYS A 58 9.92 7.51 17.55
C LYS A 58 10.93 6.72 16.70
N ASP A 59 11.56 5.68 17.24
CA ASP A 59 12.47 4.80 16.50
C ASP A 59 11.75 3.98 15.41
N CYS A 60 10.54 3.50 15.69
CA CYS A 60 9.67 2.90 14.68
C CYS A 60 9.32 3.91 13.57
N CYS A 61 9.02 5.16 13.92
CA CYS A 61 8.76 6.23 12.95
C CYS A 61 9.96 6.54 12.05
N LYS A 62 11.20 6.51 12.57
CA LYS A 62 12.40 6.66 11.73
C LYS A 62 12.49 5.59 10.65
N VAL A 63 12.13 4.35 10.98
CA VAL A 63 12.07 3.26 10.00
C VAL A 63 10.98 3.51 8.97
N VAL A 64 9.77 3.90 9.38
CA VAL A 64 8.68 4.27 8.45
C VAL A 64 9.11 5.37 7.48
N TYR A 65 9.89 6.35 7.94
CA TYR A 65 10.43 7.42 7.11
C TYR A 65 11.49 6.98 6.11
N SER A 66 12.20 5.87 6.39
CA SER A 66 13.20 5.31 5.47
C SER A 66 12.60 4.66 4.22
N PHE A 67 11.28 4.43 4.17
CA PHE A 67 10.62 3.87 2.99
C PHE A 67 10.60 4.90 1.84
N PRO A 68 11.27 4.60 0.70
CA PRO A 68 11.48 5.57 -0.38
C PRO A 68 10.25 5.75 -1.28
N HIS A 69 9.37 4.74 -1.35
CA HIS A 69 8.25 4.69 -2.30
C HIS A 69 6.92 4.41 -1.61
N HIS A 70 5.85 4.61 -2.37
CA HIS A 70 4.51 4.20 -1.97
C HIS A 70 4.43 2.69 -1.90
N CYS A 71 4.03 2.17 -0.76
CA CYS A 71 3.73 0.76 -0.59
C CYS A 71 2.64 0.58 0.45
N LEU A 72 1.94 -0.54 0.37
CA LEU A 72 0.88 -0.90 1.30
C LEU A 72 1.42 -1.81 2.40
N LEU A 73 1.14 -1.45 3.64
CA LEU A 73 1.39 -2.29 4.80
C LEU A 73 0.08 -3.02 5.16
N PRO A 74 0.09 -4.36 5.28
CA PRO A 74 -1.02 -5.10 5.87
C PRO A 74 -1.29 -4.66 7.31
N VAL A 75 -2.55 -4.45 7.65
CA VAL A 75 -3.00 -4.09 9.00
C VAL A 75 -4.14 -5.00 9.43
N MET A 76 -4.78 -4.71 10.57
CA MET A 76 -5.87 -5.55 11.10
C MET A 76 -7.06 -5.63 10.14
N ASN A 77 -7.87 -6.69 10.29
CA ASN A 77 -9.13 -6.88 9.56
C ASN A 77 -8.97 -6.96 8.02
N HIS A 78 -7.89 -7.61 7.54
CA HIS A 78 -7.58 -7.76 6.11
C HIS A 78 -7.46 -6.44 5.34
N ARG A 79 -7.22 -5.33 6.05
CA ARG A 79 -7.02 -4.02 5.45
C ARG A 79 -5.54 -3.78 5.16
N HIS A 80 -5.32 -2.76 4.34
CA HIS A 80 -4.00 -2.29 3.98
C HIS A 80 -3.95 -0.77 4.13
N LYS A 81 -2.82 -0.25 4.60
CA LYS A 81 -2.63 1.19 4.80
C LYS A 81 -1.36 1.62 4.06
N ASP A 82 -1.45 2.71 3.29
CA ASP A 82 -0.31 3.29 2.60
C ASP A 82 0.74 3.77 3.62
N ILE A 83 2.02 3.48 3.37
CA ILE A 83 3.14 3.85 4.26
C ILE A 83 3.20 5.36 4.56
N ASN A 84 2.78 6.22 3.63
CA ASN A 84 2.72 7.67 3.85
C ASN A 84 1.60 8.07 4.81
N SER A 85 0.56 7.24 4.99
CA SER A 85 -0.40 7.44 6.08
C SER A 85 0.29 7.28 7.43
N PHE A 86 1.20 6.31 7.57
CA PHE A 86 1.99 6.16 8.80
C PHE A 86 3.00 7.28 8.98
N LYS A 87 3.62 7.80 7.91
CA LYS A 87 4.47 9.01 8.01
C LYS A 87 3.68 10.19 8.60
N LYS A 88 2.46 10.44 8.13
CA LYS A 88 1.57 11.48 8.68
C LYS A 88 1.22 11.22 10.15
N ILE A 89 0.86 9.99 10.51
CA ILE A 89 0.59 9.62 11.91
C ILE A 89 1.82 9.89 12.79
N CYS A 90 3.01 9.51 12.33
CA CYS A 90 4.26 9.75 13.05
C CYS A 90 4.50 11.24 13.32
N VAL A 91 4.25 12.12 12.36
CA VAL A 91 4.35 13.58 12.56
C VAL A 91 3.33 14.08 13.57
N ASN A 92 2.09 13.61 13.49
CA ASN A 92 1.04 14.03 14.41
C ASN A 92 1.33 13.60 15.87
N VAL A 93 2.00 12.46 16.07
CA VAL A 93 2.29 11.91 17.39
C VAL A 93 3.60 12.47 17.97
N HIS A 94 4.65 12.61 17.17
CA HIS A 94 6.01 12.93 17.64
C HIS A 94 6.56 14.28 17.15
N GLY A 95 5.85 14.99 16.28
CA GLY A 95 6.38 16.13 15.55
C GLY A 95 7.34 15.73 14.43
N PRO A 96 8.22 16.64 13.96
CA PRO A 96 9.24 16.32 12.97
C PRO A 96 10.09 15.11 13.39
N ILE A 97 10.19 14.12 12.49
CA ILE A 97 10.87 12.83 12.72
C ILE A 97 12.35 12.92 12.35
#